data_AF-A0A9C6T7L8-F1
#
_entry.id   AF-A0A9C6T7L8-F1
#
_cell.length_a   1.000
_cell.length_b   1.000
_cell.length_c   1.000
_cell.angle_alpha   90.00
_cell.angle_beta   90.00
_cell.angle_gamma   90.00
#
_symmetry.space_group_name_H-M   'P 1'
#
loop_
_entity.id
_entity.type
_entity.pdbx_description
1 polymer ?
#
loop_
_entity_poly.entity_id
_entity_poly.type
_entity_poly.pdbx_seq_one_letter_code
_entity_poly.pdbx_strand_id
1 'polypeptide(L)'
;MKALRMELTLEKQHNNHVTTVMSSFLDTNDEISQMDNAIKTNRVYPLIKGKEAANRIVRGMLAGEREIKLPYFVDTLLRILNLLPIKWQEGLLLITTSKIFLKFKKDFT
;
A
#
# COMPACT_ATOMS: atom_id res chain seq x y z
N MET A 1 -4.61 2.58 14.00
CA MET A 1 -3.83 3.43 14.92
C MET A 1 -4.38 4.85 15.13
N LYS A 2 -5.52 5.23 14.53
CA LYS A 2 -6.16 6.53 14.81
C LYS A 2 -6.71 6.61 16.25
N ALA A 3 -7.24 5.51 16.77
CA ALA A 3 -7.73 5.39 18.15
C ALA A 3 -6.64 5.68 19.19
N LEU A 4 -5.49 4.98 19.13
CA LEU A 4 -4.36 5.21 20.03
C LEU A 4 -3.88 6.68 20.06
N ARG A 5 -3.90 7.36 18.90
CA ARG A 5 -3.54 8.78 18.84
C ARG A 5 -4.57 9.68 19.53
N MET A 6 -5.85 9.33 19.43
CA MET A 6 -6.91 10.03 20.16
C MET A 6 -6.76 9.81 21.67
N GLU A 7 -6.46 8.58 22.11
CA GLU A 7 -6.19 8.24 23.51
C GLU A 7 -5.03 9.07 24.08
N LEU A 8 -3.87 9.09 23.41
CA LEU A 8 -2.71 9.88 23.84
C LEU A 8 -3.01 11.39 23.93
N THR A 9 -3.89 11.89 23.05
CA THR A 9 -4.32 13.29 23.08
C THR A 9 -5.23 13.56 24.27
N LEU A 10 -6.14 12.63 24.59
CA LEU A 10 -7.06 12.73 25.73
C LEU A 10 -6.31 12.64 27.07
N GLU A 11 -5.28 11.80 27.16
CA GLU A 11 -4.45 11.63 28.36
C GLU A 11 -3.40 12.73 28.55
N LYS A 12 -3.38 13.76 27.69
CA LYS A 12 -2.39 14.88 27.71
C LYS A 12 -0.94 14.39 27.60
N GLN A 13 -0.71 13.22 27.02
CA GLN A 13 0.61 12.66 26.77
C GLN A 13 1.20 13.26 25.48
N HIS A 14 1.56 14.54 25.53
CA HIS A 14 1.99 15.30 24.35
C HIS A 14 3.40 14.95 23.83
N ASN A 15 4.21 14.27 24.65
CA ASN A 15 5.58 13.87 24.29
C ASN A 15 5.66 12.56 23.51
N ASN A 16 4.59 11.77 23.48
CA ASN A 16 4.56 10.49 22.78
C ASN A 16 3.93 10.65 21.40
N HIS A 17 4.76 10.50 20.37
CA HIS A 17 4.32 10.56 18.99
C HIS A 17 4.23 9.17 18.38
N VAL A 18 3.08 8.88 17.75
CA VAL A 18 2.83 7.61 17.06
C VAL A 18 2.83 7.85 15.56
N THR A 19 3.66 7.10 14.86
CA THR A 19 3.74 7.07 13.39
C THR A 19 3.30 5.70 12.91
N THR A 20 2.36 5.64 11.97
CA THR A 20 1.95 4.37 11.34
C THR A 20 2.62 4.23 9.99
N VAL A 21 3.30 3.11 9.75
CA VAL A 21 3.90 2.80 8.46
C VAL A 21 3.04 1.76 7.74
N MET A 22 2.62 2.08 6.52
CA MET A 22 1.97 1.14 5.61
C MET A 22 2.94 0.83 4.48
N SER A 23 3.68 -0.27 4.64
CA SER A 23 4.68 -0.73 3.68
C SER A 23 4.15 -1.92 2.88
N SER A 24 3.84 -1.66 1.61
CA SER A 24 3.50 -2.66 0.61
C SER A 24 4.70 -2.90 -0.30
N PHE A 25 4.82 -4.11 -0.86
CA PHE A 25 5.82 -4.45 -1.88
C PHE A 25 7.28 -4.23 -1.47
N LEU A 26 7.63 -4.67 -0.25
CA LEU A 26 9.03 -4.74 0.19
C LEU A 26 9.71 -6.01 -0.34
N ASP A 27 10.96 -5.87 -0.77
CA ASP A 27 11.80 -7.02 -1.16
C ASP A 27 12.11 -7.96 0.00
N THR A 28 12.03 -7.47 1.24
CA THR A 28 12.22 -8.23 2.47
C THR A 28 11.04 -9.11 2.84
N ASN A 29 9.92 -9.03 2.10
CA ASN A 29 8.80 -9.94 2.29
C ASN A 29 8.91 -11.09 1.28
N ASP A 30 9.23 -12.28 1.78
CA ASP A 30 9.44 -13.48 0.96
C ASP A 30 8.21 -13.83 0.11
N GLU A 31 7.00 -13.66 0.62
CA GLU A 31 5.77 -13.94 -0.12
C GLU A 31 5.62 -12.99 -1.32
N ILE A 32 5.93 -11.71 -1.12
CA ILE A 32 5.82 -10.71 -2.18
C ILE A 32 6.95 -10.89 -3.19
N SER A 33 8.15 -11.25 -2.75
CA SER A 33 9.28 -11.56 -3.63
C SER A 33 8.99 -12.80 -4.49
N GLN A 34 8.42 -13.85 -3.90
CA GLN A 34 8.00 -15.05 -4.64
C GLN A 34 6.90 -14.74 -5.66
N MET A 35 5.90 -13.92 -5.27
CA MET A 35 4.85 -13.47 -6.16
C MET A 35 5.40 -12.64 -7.33
N ASP A 36 6.40 -11.79 -7.06
CA ASP A 36 7.06 -10.99 -8.09
C ASP A 36 7.81 -11.85 -9.10
N ASN A 37 8.53 -12.87 -8.61
CA ASN A 37 9.22 -13.83 -9.47
C ASN A 37 8.24 -14.65 -10.33
N ALA A 38 7.08 -15.00 -9.79
CA ALA A 38 6.07 -15.79 -10.50
C ALA A 38 5.31 -14.97 -11.57
N ILE A 39 4.95 -13.71 -11.26
CA ILE A 39 4.01 -12.91 -12.07
C ILE A 39 4.74 -11.77 -12.82
N LYS A 40 6.03 -11.55 -12.55
CA LYS A 40 6.83 -10.43 -13.08
C LYS A 40 6.18 -9.08 -12.80
N THR A 41 5.64 -8.91 -11.60
CA THR A 41 4.97 -7.67 -11.17
C THR A 41 5.88 -6.45 -11.19
N ASN A 42 7.21 -6.63 -11.17
CA ASN A 42 8.24 -5.61 -11.27
C ASN A 42 8.10 -4.69 -12.50
N ARG A 43 7.42 -5.15 -13.56
CA ARG A 43 7.11 -4.29 -14.74
C ARG A 43 6.05 -3.23 -14.48
N VAL A 44 5.20 -3.43 -13.47
CA VAL A 44 4.07 -2.54 -13.13
C VAL A 44 4.29 -1.89 -11.76
N TYR A 45 4.87 -2.63 -10.81
CA TYR A 45 5.20 -2.20 -9.46
C TYR A 45 6.57 -2.76 -9.05
N PRO A 46 7.64 -1.95 -9.09
CA PRO A 46 8.95 -2.40 -8.64
C PRO A 46 8.96 -2.62 -7.12
N LEU A 47 9.60 -3.71 -6.70
CA LEU A 47 9.83 -3.98 -5.28
C LEU A 47 10.70 -2.88 -4.68
N ILE A 48 10.28 -2.37 -3.51
CA ILE A 48 11.04 -1.38 -2.77
C ILE A 48 12.10 -2.12 -1.96
N LYS A 49 13.36 -1.69 -2.12
CA LYS A 49 14.46 -2.21 -1.30
C LYS A 49 14.25 -1.85 0.16
N GLY A 50 14.44 -2.81 1.07
CA GLY A 50 14.30 -2.59 2.52
C GLY A 50 15.08 -1.38 3.03
N LYS A 51 16.31 -1.14 2.50
CA LYS A 51 17.13 0.04 2.86
C LYS A 51 16.46 1.38 2.50
N GLU A 52 15.83 1.46 1.33
CA GLU A 52 15.16 2.68 0.87
C GLU A 52 13.87 2.93 1.67
N ALA A 53 13.11 1.86 1.92
CA ALA A 53 11.95 1.91 2.80
C ALA A 53 12.31 2.39 4.20
N ALA A 54 13.34 1.80 4.82
CA ALA A 54 13.82 2.20 6.15
C ALA A 54 14.24 3.67 6.19
N ASN A 55 15.00 4.14 5.20
CA ASN A 55 15.38 5.54 5.10
C ASN A 55 14.18 6.48 5.02
N ARG A 56 13.15 6.12 4.23
CA ARG A 56 11.92 6.93 4.10
C ARG A 56 11.09 6.90 5.38
N ILE A 57 11.05 5.76 6.08
CA ILE A 57 10.36 5.62 7.37
C ILE A 57 11.02 6.54 8.40
N VAL A 58 12.33 6.43 8.58
CA VAL A 58 13.07 7.26 9.55
C VAL A 58 12.91 8.75 9.25
N ARG A 59 13.02 9.15 7.97
CA ARG A 59 12.79 10.55 7.56
C ARG A 59 11.37 11.02 7.89
N GLY A 60 10.36 10.19 7.65
CA GLY A 60 8.97 10.55 7.96
C GLY A 60 8.73 10.66 9.47
N MET A 61 9.36 9.78 10.28
CA MET A 61 9.29 9.87 11.73
C MET A 61 9.92 11.16 12.25
N LEU A 62 11.11 11.53 11.74
CA LEU A 62 11.78 12.79 12.10
C LEU A 62 10.99 14.04 11.65
N ALA A 63 10.26 13.95 10.55
CA ALA A 63 9.39 15.02 10.06
C ALA A 63 8.04 15.11 10.81
N GLY A 64 7.77 14.19 11.76
CA GLY A 64 6.49 14.14 12.47
C GLY A 64 5.31 13.68 11.61
N GLU A 65 5.57 12.93 10.53
CA GLU A 65 4.52 12.34 9.70
C GLU A 65 3.70 11.34 10.53
N ARG A 66 2.38 11.49 10.51
CA ARG A 66 1.47 10.61 11.26
C ARG A 66 1.29 9.25 10.59
N GLU A 67 1.35 9.24 9.26
CA GLU A 67 1.18 8.08 8.41
C GLU A 67 2.22 8.12 7.29
N ILE A 68 3.03 7.07 7.19
CA ILE A 68 4.03 6.90 6.14
C ILE A 68 3.57 5.77 5.25
N LYS A 69 3.31 6.05 3.98
CA LYS A 69 2.83 5.06 3.01
C LYS A 69 3.90 4.79 1.96
N LEU A 70 4.15 3.51 1.73
CA LEU A 70 5.19 3.00 0.84
C LEU A 70 4.58 1.89 -0.02
N PRO A 71 4.55 2.02 -1.36
CA PRO A 71 4.89 3.19 -2.16
C PRO A 71 3.79 4.27 -2.14
N TYR A 72 4.18 5.55 -2.26
CA TYR A 72 3.26 6.70 -2.25
C TYR A 72 2.21 6.69 -3.38
N PHE A 73 2.58 6.12 -4.53
CA PHE A 73 1.69 6.03 -5.69
C PHE A 73 0.45 5.17 -5.43
N VAL A 74 0.57 4.08 -4.67
CA VAL A 74 -0.56 3.17 -4.37
C VAL A 74 -1.63 3.92 -3.57
N ASP A 75 -1.23 4.74 -2.60
CA ASP A 75 -2.17 5.56 -1.85
C ASP A 75 -2.87 6.58 -2.74
N THR A 76 -2.12 7.22 -3.63
CA THR A 76 -2.66 8.20 -4.58
C THR A 76 -3.68 7.53 -5.52
N LEU A 77 -3.36 6.34 -6.04
CA LEU A 77 -4.24 5.55 -6.89
C LEU A 77 -5.51 5.13 -6.15
N LEU A 78 -5.39 4.59 -4.93
CA LEU A 78 -6.53 4.19 -4.10
C LEU A 78 -7.43 5.38 -3.78
N ARG A 79 -6.84 6.56 -3.53
CA ARG A 79 -7.60 7.77 -3.27
C ARG A 79 -8.34 8.25 -4.51
N ILE A 80 -7.72 8.16 -5.70
CA ILE A 80 -8.38 8.44 -6.97
C ILE A 80 -9.54 7.47 -7.19
N LEU A 81 -9.33 6.16 -7.00
CA LEU A 81 -10.36 5.13 -7.11
C LEU A 81 -11.55 5.40 -6.18
N ASN A 82 -11.29 5.78 -4.93
CA ASN A 82 -12.33 6.09 -3.96
C ASN A 82 -13.09 7.39 -4.26
N LEU A 83 -12.50 8.32 -5.03
CA LEU A 83 -13.15 9.56 -5.47
C LEU A 83 -14.05 9.36 -6.70
N LEU A 84 -13.86 8.28 -7.46
CA LEU A 84 -14.71 7.96 -8.60
C LEU A 84 -16.14 7.65 -8.15
N PRO A 85 -17.18 8.00 -8.95
CA PRO A 85 -18.55 7.60 -8.66
C PRO A 85 -18.69 6.07 -8.60
N ILE A 86 -19.56 5.56 -7.71
CA ILE A 86 -19.76 4.13 -7.45
C ILE A 86 -19.94 3.30 -8.74
N LYS A 87 -20.71 3.81 -9.72
CA LYS A 87 -20.91 3.13 -11.01
C LYS A 87 -19.60 2.87 -11.77
N TRP A 88 -18.65 3.79 -11.68
CA TRP A 88 -17.33 3.65 -12.30
C TRP A 88 -16.46 2.67 -11.53
N GLN A 89 -16.52 2.68 -10.19
CA GLN A 89 -15.80 1.71 -9.35
C GLN A 89 -16.27 0.27 -9.64
N GLU A 90 -17.58 0.06 -9.71
CA GLU A 90 -18.19 -1.24 -10.05
C GLU A 90 -17.78 -1.70 -11.45
N GLY A 91 -17.82 -0.79 -12.44
CA GLY A 91 -17.38 -1.09 -13.80
C GLY A 91 -15.91 -1.46 -13.89
N LEU A 92 -15.03 -0.74 -13.17
CA LEU A 92 -13.60 -1.02 -13.12
C LEU A 92 -13.33 -2.39 -12.47
N LEU A 93 -14.03 -2.70 -11.38
CA LEU A 93 -13.95 -3.99 -10.73
C LEU A 93 -14.31 -5.10 -11.72
N LEU A 94 -15.48 -5.03 -12.37
CA LEU A 94 -15.94 -6.01 -13.36
C LEU A 94 -14.97 -6.20 -14.54
N ILE A 95 -14.34 -5.13 -15.03
CA ILE A 95 -13.36 -5.21 -16.12
C ILE A 95 -12.09 -5.95 -15.64
N THR A 96 -11.64 -5.68 -14.41
CA THR A 96 -10.46 -6.37 -13.86
C THR A 96 -10.74 -7.85 -13.60
N THR A 97 -11.88 -8.20 -12.99
CA THR A 97 -12.23 -9.61 -12.72
C THR A 97 -12.48 -10.39 -14.01
N SER A 98 -13.17 -9.82 -15.00
CA SER A 98 -13.43 -10.50 -16.28
C SER A 98 -12.14 -10.79 -17.07
N LYS A 99 -11.19 -9.84 -17.10
CA LYS A 99 -9.89 -10.05 -17.77
C LYS A 99 -9.03 -11.07 -17.04
N ILE A 100 -9.01 -11.03 -15.70
CA ILE A 100 -8.28 -12.01 -14.88
C ILE A 100 -8.87 -13.40 -15.08
N PHE A 101 -10.21 -13.52 -15.05
CA PHE A 101 -10.93 -14.77 -15.26
C PHE A 101 -10.68 -15.37 -16.66
N LEU A 102 -10.69 -14.54 -17.71
CA LEU A 102 -10.37 -14.97 -19.07
C LEU A 102 -8.92 -15.43 -19.22
N LYS A 103 -7.99 -14.79 -18.50
CA LYS A 103 -6.57 -15.18 -18.50
C LYS A 103 -6.36 -16.51 -17.75
N PHE A 104 -6.95 -16.66 -16.57
CA PHE A 104 -6.92 -17.93 -15.81
C PHE A 104 -7.54 -19.10 -16.58
N LYS A 105 -8.65 -18.87 -17.31
CA LYS A 105 -9.25 -19.90 -18.16
C LYS A 105 -8.31 -20.36 -19.28
N LYS A 106 -7.54 -19.44 -19.86
CA LYS A 106 -6.60 -19.73 -20.95
C LYS A 106 -5.35 -20.50 -20.49
N ASP A 107 -4.91 -20.29 -19.25
CA ASP A 107 -3.75 -20.99 -18.69
C ASP A 107 -4.07 -22.43 -18.23
N PHE A 108 -5.36 -22.79 -18.14
CA PHE A 108 -5.86 -24.12 -17.73
C PHE A 108 -6.44 -24.97 -18.88
N THR A 109 -6.33 -24.52 -20.14
CA THR A 109 -6.75 -25.28 -21.34
C THR A 109 -5.54 -25.51 -22.24
#